data_AF-A0A7C6WDJ7-F1
#
_entry.id   AF-A0A7C6WDJ7-F1
#
_cell.length_a   1.000
_cell.length_b   1.000
_cell.length_c   1.000
_cell.angle_alpha   90.00
_cell.angle_beta   90.00
_cell.angle_gamma   90.00
#
_symmetry.space_group_name_H-M   'P 1'
#
loop_
_entity.id
_entity.type
_entity.pdbx_description
1 polymer ?
#
loop_
_entity_poly.entity_id
_entity_poly.type
_entity_poly.pdbx_seq_one_letter_code
_entity_poly.pdbx_strand_id
1 'polypeptide(L)'
;MDNMENRDNFNIENENIEEQLYEIEVKMQEIDAKIERFEDALYERNEEIFSYEEYLQLKEEYKNLRKVKKAISKQKKGKWDNIPVWMFAYGVFQIIFSFFMVLNMASILFAEWFLGMFSEITKFWSIVGFFMLPLISVLLSLIIFLLIKDKARKKFFLIIFSIQFIETVIAVIIMASIMAKS
;
A
#
# COMPACT_ATOMS: atom_id res chain seq x y z
N MET A 1 -13.46 28.75 2.39
CA MET A 1 -13.27 28.80 3.86
C MET A 1 -13.30 27.40 4.46
N ASP A 2 -14.12 26.47 3.95
CA ASP A 2 -14.18 25.05 4.39
C ASP A 2 -12.87 24.23 4.32
N ASN A 3 -11.89 24.62 3.48
CA ASN A 3 -10.62 23.91 3.35
C ASN A 3 -9.56 24.30 4.41
N MET A 4 -9.72 25.44 5.10
CA MET A 4 -8.82 25.85 6.19
C MET A 4 -9.28 25.21 7.51
N GLU A 5 -10.57 25.28 7.82
CA GLU A 5 -11.17 24.69 9.02
C GLU A 5 -10.93 23.18 9.13
N ASN A 6 -10.96 22.46 7.99
CA ASN A 6 -10.67 21.03 7.95
C ASN A 6 -9.18 20.70 8.16
N ARG A 7 -8.26 21.59 7.74
CA ARG A 7 -6.82 21.41 7.94
C ARG A 7 -6.43 21.71 9.38
N ASP A 8 -7.01 22.74 9.96
CA ASP A 8 -6.75 23.13 11.35
C ASP A 8 -7.29 22.06 12.31
N ASN A 9 -8.51 21.54 12.10
CA ASN A 9 -9.02 20.43 12.90
C ASN A 9 -8.19 19.14 12.75
N PHE A 10 -7.74 18.81 11.54
CA PHE A 10 -6.91 17.62 11.31
C PHE A 10 -5.51 17.73 11.95
N ASN A 11 -4.92 18.92 11.96
CA ASN A 11 -3.63 19.15 12.61
C ASN A 11 -3.75 19.11 14.13
N ILE A 12 -4.79 19.72 14.71
CA ILE A 12 -5.05 19.71 16.16
C ILE A 12 -5.30 18.27 16.65
N GLU A 13 -6.05 17.47 15.89
CA GLU A 13 -6.34 16.08 16.26
C GLU A 13 -5.08 15.19 16.17
N ASN A 14 -4.20 15.41 15.19
CA ASN A 14 -2.93 14.68 15.10
C ASN A 14 -1.91 15.09 16.17
N GLU A 15 -1.78 16.38 16.49
CA GLU A 15 -0.92 16.86 17.56
C GLU A 15 -1.35 16.26 18.91
N ASN A 16 -2.65 16.21 19.19
CA ASN A 16 -3.19 15.60 20.41
C ASN A 16 -2.91 14.09 20.48
N ILE A 17 -3.00 13.37 19.36
CA ILE A 17 -2.66 11.94 19.31
C ILE A 17 -1.16 11.69 19.51
N GLU A 18 -0.30 12.56 18.99
CA GLU A 18 1.16 12.49 19.20
C GLU A 18 1.55 12.76 20.65
N GLU A 19 0.93 13.78 21.25
CA GLU A 19 1.12 14.12 22.67
C GLU A 19 0.68 12.96 23.57
N GLN A 20 -0.50 12.37 23.31
CA GLN A 20 -0.96 11.18 24.03
C GLN A 20 -0.03 9.97 23.89
N LEU A 21 0.51 9.73 22.68
CA LEU A 21 1.47 8.65 22.46
C LEU A 21 2.78 8.90 23.20
N TYR A 22 3.27 10.14 23.21
CA TYR A 22 4.45 10.56 23.94
C TYR A 22 4.28 10.38 25.45
N GLU A 23 3.18 10.84 26.02
CA GLU A 23 2.87 10.66 27.45
C GLU A 23 2.83 9.19 27.85
N ILE A 24 2.21 8.33 27.03
CA ILE A 24 2.17 6.89 27.29
C ILE A 24 3.59 6.30 27.24
N GLU A 25 4.43 6.74 26.32
CA GLU A 25 5.81 6.27 26.18
C GLU A 25 6.68 6.65 27.37
N VAL A 26 6.58 7.89 27.85
CA VAL A 26 7.26 8.35 29.06
C VAL A 26 6.81 7.52 30.26
N LYS A 27 5.50 7.35 30.47
CA LYS A 27 4.99 6.53 31.59
C LYS A 27 5.45 5.08 31.52
N MET A 28 5.50 4.48 30.32
CA MET A 28 6.03 3.12 30.16
C MET A 28 7.51 3.04 30.54
N GLN A 29 8.34 4.01 30.14
CA GLN A 29 9.75 4.06 30.52
C GLN A 29 9.95 4.23 32.04
N GLU A 30 9.13 5.05 32.68
CA GLU A 30 9.15 5.21 34.13
C GLU A 30 8.79 3.92 34.87
N ILE A 31 7.79 3.18 34.38
CA ILE A 31 7.40 1.89 34.96
C ILE A 31 8.51 0.85 34.74
N ASP A 32 9.08 0.77 33.54
CA ASP A 32 10.19 -0.14 33.25
C ASP A 32 11.38 0.12 34.18
N ALA A 33 11.76 1.39 34.40
CA ALA A 33 12.83 1.75 35.32
C ALA A 33 12.53 1.38 36.79
N LYS A 34 11.26 1.45 37.22
CA LYS A 34 10.86 1.03 38.57
C LYS A 34 10.91 -0.48 38.74
N ILE A 35 10.47 -1.23 37.72
CA ILE A 35 10.50 -2.70 37.68
C ILE A 35 11.96 -3.17 37.70
N GLU A 36 12.81 -2.60 36.85
CA GLU A 36 14.24 -2.94 36.77
C GLU A 36 14.95 -2.72 38.12
N ARG A 37 14.74 -1.55 38.75
CA ARG A 37 15.31 -1.25 40.08
C ARG A 37 14.88 -2.26 41.14
N PHE A 38 13.63 -2.69 41.12
CA PHE A 38 13.12 -3.70 42.05
C PHE A 38 13.75 -5.06 41.81
N GLU A 39 13.80 -5.50 40.55
CA GLU A 39 14.42 -6.77 40.18
C GLU A 39 15.90 -6.80 40.55
N ASP A 40 16.63 -5.70 40.32
CA ASP A 40 18.05 -5.56 40.69
C ASP A 40 18.26 -5.62 42.21
N ALA A 41 17.51 -4.86 43.00
CA ALA A 41 17.67 -4.88 44.46
C ALA A 41 17.25 -6.21 45.09
N LEU A 42 16.20 -6.84 44.56
CA LEU A 42 15.80 -8.17 45.01
C LEU A 42 16.86 -9.21 44.67
N TYR A 43 17.49 -9.13 43.50
CA TYR A 43 18.49 -10.10 43.06
C TYR A 43 19.87 -9.89 43.70
N GLU A 44 20.36 -8.65 43.76
CA GLU A 44 21.71 -8.33 44.24
C GLU A 44 21.79 -8.20 45.76
N ARG A 45 20.76 -7.61 46.37
CA ARG A 45 20.77 -7.25 47.80
C ARG A 45 19.79 -8.07 48.62
N ASN A 46 18.92 -8.84 47.98
CA ASN A 46 17.83 -9.56 48.63
C ASN A 46 16.92 -8.59 49.43
N GLU A 47 16.79 -7.36 48.94
CA GLU A 47 16.03 -6.26 49.54
C GLU A 47 14.78 -5.97 48.71
N GLU A 48 13.62 -5.97 49.37
CA GLU A 48 12.37 -5.51 48.77
C GLU A 48 12.27 -3.98 48.91
N ILE A 49 12.54 -3.24 47.83
CA ILE A 49 12.40 -1.77 47.81
C ILE A 49 10.92 -1.36 47.98
N PHE A 50 10.01 -2.20 47.51
CA PHE A 50 8.57 -2.06 47.65
C PHE A 50 7.90 -3.44 47.64
N SER A 51 6.60 -3.51 47.91
CA SER A 51 5.92 -4.80 48.02
C SER A 51 5.82 -5.55 46.69
N TYR A 52 5.84 -6.89 46.74
CA TYR A 52 5.60 -7.71 45.54
C TYR A 52 4.23 -7.44 44.89
N GLU A 53 3.25 -6.98 45.67
CA GLU A 53 1.94 -6.61 45.17
C GLU A 53 2.01 -5.34 44.29
N GLU A 54 2.78 -4.33 44.70
CA GLU A 54 3.05 -3.14 43.88
C GLU A 54 3.80 -3.49 42.58
N TYR A 55 4.73 -4.45 42.64
CA TYR A 55 5.40 -4.97 41.44
C TYR A 55 4.42 -5.60 40.43
N LEU A 56 3.48 -6.41 40.90
CA LEU A 56 2.45 -7.01 40.04
C LEU A 56 1.54 -5.94 39.42
N GLN A 57 1.16 -4.92 40.20
CA GLN A 57 0.36 -3.79 39.70
C GLN A 57 1.10 -3.03 38.60
N LEU A 58 2.39 -2.72 38.78
CA LEU A 58 3.22 -2.06 37.76
C LEU A 58 3.31 -2.88 36.47
N LYS A 59 3.48 -4.20 36.56
CA LYS A 59 3.47 -5.10 35.39
C LYS A 59 2.12 -5.10 34.66
N GLU A 60 1.02 -5.08 35.40
CA GLU A 60 -0.31 -5.01 34.81
C GLU A 60 -0.59 -3.65 34.14
N GLU A 61 -0.21 -2.56 34.80
CA GLU A 61 -0.29 -1.20 34.27
C GLU A 61 0.51 -1.08 32.97
N TYR A 62 1.75 -1.56 32.94
CA TYR A 62 2.58 -1.59 31.74
C TYR A 62 1.90 -2.33 30.58
N LYS A 63 1.34 -3.51 30.86
CA LYS A 63 0.62 -4.31 29.86
C LYS A 63 -0.61 -3.57 29.32
N ASN A 64 -1.31 -2.84 30.17
CA ASN A 64 -2.48 -2.03 29.80
C ASN A 64 -2.07 -0.82 28.95
N LEU A 65 -1.04 -0.07 29.36
CA LEU A 65 -0.46 1.03 28.58
C LEU A 65 -0.02 0.56 27.19
N ARG A 66 0.61 -0.61 27.08
CA ARG A 66 1.01 -1.21 25.79
C ARG A 66 -0.20 -1.52 24.88
N LYS A 67 -1.34 -1.92 25.44
CA LYS A 67 -2.59 -2.12 24.68
C LYS A 67 -3.15 -0.78 24.20
N VAL A 68 -3.16 0.23 25.06
CA VAL A 68 -3.66 1.58 24.74
C VAL A 68 -2.79 2.24 23.67
N LYS A 69 -1.45 2.19 23.79
CA LYS A 69 -0.50 2.65 22.76
C LYS A 69 -0.80 2.04 21.39
N LYS A 70 -1.06 0.72 21.35
CA LYS A 70 -1.43 0.03 20.10
C LYS A 70 -2.78 0.46 19.54
N ALA A 71 -3.75 0.79 20.38
CA ALA A 71 -5.07 1.25 19.94
C ALA A 71 -4.99 2.66 19.34
N ILE A 72 -4.31 3.58 20.02
CA ILE A 72 -4.11 4.98 19.57
C ILE A 72 -3.25 5.00 18.30
N SER A 73 -2.18 4.22 18.24
CA SER A 73 -1.34 4.11 17.04
C SER A 73 -2.10 3.58 15.81
N LYS A 74 -3.13 2.75 16.01
CA LYS A 74 -4.00 2.30 14.91
C LYS A 74 -4.94 3.40 14.41
N GLN A 75 -5.38 4.32 15.28
CA GLN A 75 -6.21 5.46 14.88
C GLN A 75 -5.42 6.45 14.02
N LYS A 76 -4.11 6.60 14.27
CA LYS A 76 -3.23 7.47 13.48
C LYS A 76 -3.01 7.01 12.02
N LYS A 77 -3.19 5.72 11.71
CA LYS A 77 -2.93 5.21 10.35
C LYS A 77 -3.93 5.77 9.36
N GLY A 78 -3.44 6.60 8.43
CA GLY A 78 -4.26 7.18 7.38
C GLY A 78 -4.84 6.11 6.45
N LYS A 79 -5.89 6.46 5.69
CA LYS A 79 -6.47 5.57 4.67
C LYS A 79 -5.42 5.06 3.67
N TRP A 80 -4.35 5.84 3.47
CA TRP A 80 -3.22 5.55 2.60
C TRP A 80 -2.20 4.56 3.20
N ASP A 81 -2.04 4.54 4.53
CA ASP A 81 -1.08 3.64 5.22
C ASP A 81 -1.52 2.17 5.19
N ASN A 82 -2.79 1.92 4.87
CA ASN A 82 -3.34 0.57 4.74
C ASN A 82 -3.21 -0.02 3.34
N ILE A 83 -2.72 0.77 2.37
CA ILE A 83 -2.48 0.34 0.99
C ILE A 83 -1.10 -0.32 0.94
N PRO A 84 -1.02 -1.58 0.49
CA PRO A 84 0.26 -2.28 0.43
C PRO A 84 1.15 -1.66 -0.66
N VAL A 85 2.45 -1.56 -0.38
CA VAL A 85 3.46 -0.93 -1.25
C VAL A 85 3.46 -1.51 -2.67
N TRP A 86 3.22 -2.83 -2.82
CA TRP A 86 3.16 -3.46 -4.14
C TRP A 86 2.09 -2.87 -5.04
N MET A 87 0.96 -2.40 -4.48
CA MET A 87 -0.15 -1.85 -5.27
C MET A 87 0.20 -0.48 -5.83
N PHE A 88 0.97 0.30 -5.06
CA PHE A 88 1.53 1.56 -5.53
C PHE A 88 2.57 1.32 -6.62
N ALA A 89 3.54 0.42 -6.38
CA ALA A 89 4.54 0.05 -7.37
C ALA A 89 3.88 -0.45 -8.67
N TYR A 90 2.88 -1.32 -8.55
CA TYR A 90 2.10 -1.81 -9.68
C TYR A 90 1.42 -0.67 -10.46
N GLY A 91 0.81 0.31 -9.78
CA GLY A 91 0.19 1.46 -10.43
C GLY A 91 1.19 2.29 -11.24
N VAL A 92 2.37 2.55 -10.68
CA VAL A 92 3.45 3.25 -11.39
C VAL A 92 3.90 2.46 -12.62
N PHE A 93 4.11 1.16 -12.47
CA PHE A 93 4.45 0.30 -13.61
C PHE A 93 3.37 0.32 -14.68
N GLN A 94 2.10 0.23 -14.31
CA GLN A 94 1.00 0.24 -15.27
C GLN A 94 0.97 1.53 -16.08
N ILE A 95 1.16 2.70 -15.46
CA ILE A 95 1.22 3.99 -16.15
C ILE A 95 2.39 4.06 -17.16
N ILE A 96 3.56 3.51 -16.80
CA ILE A 96 4.71 3.48 -17.71
C ILE A 96 4.44 2.55 -18.90
N PHE A 97 3.89 1.37 -18.64
CA PHE A 97 3.62 0.36 -19.67
C PHE A 97 2.41 0.70 -20.55
N SER A 98 1.45 1.47 -20.05
CA SER A 98 0.32 1.99 -20.83
C SER A 98 0.70 3.16 -21.73
N PHE A 99 1.87 3.76 -21.54
CA PHE A 99 2.35 4.85 -22.37
C PHE A 99 2.50 4.38 -23.82
N PHE A 100 1.90 5.11 -24.77
CA PHE A 100 1.76 4.69 -26.17
C PHE A 100 3.07 4.18 -26.79
N MET A 101 4.19 4.89 -26.60
CA MET A 101 5.48 4.50 -27.18
C MET A 101 5.99 3.17 -26.60
N VAL A 102 5.85 2.96 -25.30
CA VAL A 102 6.28 1.75 -24.62
C VAL A 102 5.40 0.58 -25.03
N LEU A 103 4.08 0.78 -25.00
CA LEU A 103 3.11 -0.24 -25.39
C LEU A 103 3.28 -0.66 -26.85
N ASN A 104 3.44 0.30 -27.76
CA ASN A 104 3.64 0.02 -29.18
C ASN A 104 4.95 -0.74 -29.43
N MET A 105 6.06 -0.30 -28.81
CA MET A 105 7.34 -1.00 -28.93
C MET A 105 7.25 -2.45 -28.39
N ALA A 106 6.63 -2.63 -27.22
CA ALA A 106 6.42 -3.95 -26.64
C ALA A 106 5.52 -4.82 -27.54
N SER A 107 4.46 -4.25 -28.12
CA SER A 107 3.57 -4.92 -29.07
C SER A 107 4.31 -5.35 -30.34
N ILE A 108 5.19 -4.51 -30.90
CA ILE A 108 6.01 -4.86 -32.09
C ILE A 108 6.92 -6.04 -31.76
N LEU A 109 7.72 -5.94 -30.69
CA LEU A 109 8.65 -7.00 -30.30
C LEU A 109 7.92 -8.32 -30.00
N PHE A 110 6.77 -8.24 -29.33
CA PHE A 110 5.94 -9.40 -29.07
C PHE A 110 5.36 -9.98 -30.36
N ALA A 111 4.86 -9.15 -31.28
CA ALA A 111 4.30 -9.60 -32.54
C ALA A 111 5.37 -10.29 -33.41
N GLU A 112 6.59 -9.76 -33.48
CA GLU A 112 7.71 -10.39 -34.20
C GLU A 112 8.03 -11.78 -33.63
N TRP A 113 8.18 -11.88 -32.31
CA TRP A 113 8.40 -13.16 -31.64
C TRP A 113 7.23 -14.15 -31.85
N PHE A 114 6.00 -13.69 -31.66
CA PHE A 114 4.80 -14.51 -31.78
C PHE A 114 4.60 -15.02 -33.21
N LEU A 115 4.74 -14.14 -34.21
CA LEU A 115 4.60 -14.50 -35.62
C LEU A 115 5.71 -15.45 -36.09
N GLY A 116 6.92 -15.34 -35.52
CA GLY A 116 8.02 -16.26 -35.79
C GLY A 116 7.74 -17.72 -35.40
N MET A 117 6.71 -17.97 -34.60
CA MET A 117 6.26 -19.32 -34.24
C MET A 117 5.39 -19.98 -35.32
N PHE A 118 4.95 -19.24 -36.34
CA PHE A 118 4.06 -19.73 -37.39
C PHE A 118 4.80 -19.83 -38.73
N SER A 119 4.53 -20.91 -39.47
CA SER A 119 5.10 -21.11 -40.81
C SER A 119 4.45 -20.23 -41.89
N GLU A 120 3.19 -19.85 -41.69
CA GLU A 120 2.43 -18.98 -42.58
C GLU A 120 1.78 -17.84 -41.79
N ILE A 121 2.16 -16.61 -42.11
CA ILE A 121 1.66 -15.41 -41.45
C ILE A 121 0.49 -14.87 -42.25
N THR A 122 -0.71 -14.96 -41.68
CA THR A 122 -1.91 -14.33 -42.24
C THR A 122 -2.16 -12.98 -41.58
N LYS A 123 -2.93 -12.11 -42.24
CA LYS A 123 -3.36 -10.81 -41.65
C LYS A 123 -4.03 -10.98 -40.29
N PHE A 124 -4.78 -12.08 -40.11
CA PHE A 124 -5.40 -12.41 -38.82
C PHE A 124 -4.35 -12.58 -37.72
N TRP A 125 -3.31 -13.39 -37.96
CA TRP A 125 -2.24 -13.62 -36.98
C TRP A 125 -1.45 -12.34 -36.68
N SER A 126 -1.26 -11.47 -37.67
CA SER A 126 -0.61 -10.16 -37.46
C SER A 126 -1.41 -9.26 -36.53
N ILE A 127 -2.74 -9.17 -36.72
CA ILE A 127 -3.64 -8.41 -35.84
C ILE A 127 -3.63 -9.01 -34.43
N VAL A 128 -3.75 -10.33 -34.33
CA VAL A 128 -3.72 -11.04 -33.05
C VAL A 128 -2.41 -10.76 -32.31
N GLY A 129 -1.26 -10.96 -32.96
CA GLY A 129 0.05 -10.70 -32.34
C GLY A 129 0.19 -9.27 -31.85
N PHE A 130 -0.22 -8.29 -32.66
CA PHE A 130 -0.05 -6.88 -32.34
C PHE A 130 -0.91 -6.40 -31.15
N PHE A 131 -2.17 -6.84 -31.06
CA PHE A 131 -3.12 -6.39 -30.05
C PHE A 131 -3.23 -7.32 -28.82
N MET A 132 -2.61 -8.50 -28.85
CA MET A 132 -2.68 -9.46 -27.75
C MET A 132 -2.03 -8.93 -26.48
N LEU A 133 -0.90 -8.23 -26.56
CA LEU A 133 -0.20 -7.72 -25.37
C LEU A 133 -1.00 -6.64 -24.62
N PRO A 134 -1.56 -5.60 -25.28
CA PRO A 134 -2.50 -4.67 -24.66
C PRO A 134 -3.71 -5.37 -24.02
N LEU A 135 -4.27 -6.36 -24.70
CA LEU A 135 -5.42 -7.13 -24.20
C LEU A 135 -5.07 -7.92 -22.94
N ILE A 136 -3.96 -8.67 -22.95
CA ILE A 136 -3.48 -9.44 -21.79
C ILE A 136 -3.20 -8.50 -20.61
N SER A 137 -2.59 -7.34 -20.86
CA SER A 137 -2.30 -6.35 -19.81
C SER A 137 -3.58 -5.90 -19.09
N VAL A 138 -4.63 -5.53 -19.83
CA VAL A 138 -5.92 -5.13 -19.24
C VAL A 138 -6.59 -6.30 -18.51
N LEU A 139 -6.54 -7.51 -19.07
CA LEU A 139 -7.14 -8.70 -18.44
C LEU A 139 -6.44 -9.06 -17.14
N LEU A 140 -5.11 -8.99 -17.07
CA LEU A 140 -4.35 -9.21 -15.84
C LEU A 140 -4.75 -8.21 -14.76
N SER A 141 -4.86 -6.93 -15.11
CA SER A 141 -5.32 -5.90 -14.19
C SER A 141 -6.74 -6.16 -13.70
N LEU A 142 -7.64 -6.61 -14.57
CA LEU A 142 -9.00 -6.99 -14.20
C LEU A 142 -9.02 -8.18 -13.23
N ILE A 143 -8.20 -9.21 -13.47
CA ILE A 143 -8.06 -10.36 -12.56
C ILE A 143 -7.59 -9.89 -11.18
N ILE A 144 -6.56 -9.04 -11.12
CA ILE A 144 -6.06 -8.48 -9.85
C ILE A 144 -7.18 -7.69 -9.15
N PHE A 145 -7.91 -6.85 -9.88
CA PHE A 145 -9.05 -6.10 -9.33
C PHE A 145 -10.11 -7.00 -8.71
N LEU A 146 -10.43 -8.13 -9.35
CA LEU A 146 -11.42 -9.09 -8.85
C LEU A 146 -10.92 -9.84 -7.60
N LEU A 147 -9.61 -10.09 -7.49
CA LEU A 147 -9.00 -10.77 -6.35
C LEU A 147 -8.89 -9.89 -5.09
N ILE A 148 -8.95 -8.56 -5.22
CA ILE A 148 -8.91 -7.64 -4.08
C ILE A 148 -10.24 -7.70 -3.31
N LYS A 149 -10.19 -8.25 -2.09
CA LYS A 149 -11.35 -8.37 -1.17
C LYS A 149 -11.66 -7.09 -0.39
N ASP A 150 -10.63 -6.33 -0.02
CA ASP A 150 -10.79 -5.13 0.79
C ASP A 150 -11.41 -3.98 -0.01
N LYS A 151 -12.48 -3.35 0.52
CA LYS A 151 -13.24 -2.31 -0.19
C LYS A 151 -12.41 -1.04 -0.44
N ALA A 152 -11.54 -0.65 0.49
CA ALA A 152 -10.72 0.55 0.34
C ALA A 152 -9.65 0.34 -0.73
N ARG A 153 -8.94 -0.79 -0.68
CA ARG A 153 -7.96 -1.21 -1.69
C ARG A 153 -8.60 -1.36 -3.06
N LYS A 154 -9.81 -1.91 -3.12
CA LYS A 154 -10.55 -2.08 -4.38
C LYS A 154 -10.88 -0.74 -5.02
N LYS A 155 -11.31 0.27 -4.24
CA LYS A 155 -11.54 1.63 -4.76
C LYS A 155 -10.26 2.26 -5.29
N PHE A 156 -9.15 2.11 -4.57
CA PHE A 156 -7.86 2.63 -5.04
C PHE A 156 -7.40 1.95 -6.33
N PHE A 157 -7.47 0.61 -6.38
CA PHE A 157 -7.12 -0.13 -7.59
C PHE A 157 -8.04 0.19 -8.76
N LEU A 158 -9.32 0.48 -8.52
CA LEU A 158 -10.25 0.91 -9.58
C LEU A 158 -9.77 2.18 -10.27
N ILE A 159 -9.17 3.12 -9.54
CA ILE A 159 -8.62 4.36 -10.12
C ILE A 159 -7.45 4.02 -11.04
N ILE A 160 -6.50 3.20 -10.55
CA ILE A 160 -5.35 2.73 -11.34
C ILE A 160 -5.82 2.01 -12.61
N PHE A 161 -6.75 1.06 -12.46
CA PHE A 161 -7.31 0.29 -13.55
C PHE A 161 -8.02 1.19 -14.58
N SER A 162 -8.79 2.17 -14.12
CA SER A 162 -9.49 3.11 -15.00
C SER A 162 -8.51 3.93 -15.84
N ILE A 163 -7.44 4.44 -15.23
CA ILE A 163 -6.40 5.20 -15.93
C ILE A 163 -5.72 4.31 -16.98
N GLN A 164 -5.24 3.13 -16.57
CA GLN A 164 -4.60 2.17 -17.47
C GLN A 164 -5.53 1.79 -18.63
N PHE A 165 -6.80 1.53 -18.35
CA PHE A 165 -7.77 1.13 -19.36
C PHE A 165 -7.97 2.22 -20.42
N ILE A 166 -8.17 3.47 -19.98
CA ILE A 166 -8.31 4.63 -20.88
C ILE A 166 -7.06 4.80 -21.74
N GLU A 167 -5.88 4.79 -21.13
CA GLU A 167 -4.60 4.94 -21.86
C GLU A 167 -4.39 3.81 -22.86
N THR A 168 -4.69 2.56 -22.46
CA THR A 168 -4.58 1.39 -23.35
C THR A 168 -5.54 1.52 -24.53
N VAL A 169 -6.79 1.95 -24.31
CA VAL A 169 -7.76 2.18 -25.39
C VAL A 169 -7.28 3.25 -26.37
N ILE A 170 -6.79 4.38 -25.86
CA ILE A 170 -6.22 5.45 -26.70
C ILE A 170 -5.05 4.91 -27.53
N ALA A 171 -4.13 4.19 -26.90
CA ALA A 171 -2.98 3.61 -27.56
C ALA A 171 -3.39 2.61 -28.66
N VAL A 172 -4.36 1.73 -28.37
CA VAL A 172 -4.94 0.78 -29.34
C VAL A 172 -5.59 1.49 -30.53
N ILE A 173 -6.33 2.57 -30.31
CA ILE A 173 -6.94 3.36 -31.39
C ILE A 173 -5.86 3.98 -32.29
N ILE A 174 -4.81 4.56 -31.70
CA ILE A 174 -3.69 5.14 -32.47
C ILE A 174 -2.97 4.05 -33.26
N MET A 175 -2.64 2.92 -32.61
CA MET A 175 -2.02 1.76 -33.24
C MET A 175 -2.83 1.24 -34.43
N ALA A 176 -4.14 1.03 -34.24
CA ALA A 176 -5.04 0.58 -35.30
C ALA A 176 -5.11 1.58 -36.47
N SER A 177 -5.11 2.88 -36.17
CA SER A 177 -5.13 3.93 -37.18
C SER A 177 -3.85 3.99 -38.01
N ILE A 178 -2.69 3.70 -37.40
CA ILE A 178 -1.41 3.59 -38.10
C ILE A 178 -1.41 2.34 -39.00
N MET A 179 -1.84 1.20 -38.46
CA MET A 179 -1.88 -0.06 -39.20
C MET A 179 -2.85 0.00 -40.40
N ALA A 180 -3.97 0.71 -40.28
CA ALA A 180 -4.92 0.89 -41.38
C ALA A 180 -4.40 1.80 -42.52
N LYS A 181 -3.38 2.63 -42.25
CA LYS A 181 -2.72 3.49 -43.26
C LYS A 181 -1.52 2.81 -43.93
N SER A 182 -1.01 1.74 -43.33
CA SER A 182 0.09 0.92 -43.86
C SER A 182 -0.43 -0.11 -44.86
#